data_AF-A0ABC9Z2P6-F1
#
_entry.id   AF-A0ABC9Z2P6-F1
#
_cell.length_a   1.000
_cell.length_b   1.000
_cell.length_c   1.000
_cell.angle_alpha   90.00
_cell.angle_beta   90.00
_cell.angle_gamma   90.00
#
_symmetry.space_group_name_H-M   'P 1'
#
loop_
_entity.id
_entity.type
_entity.pdbx_description
1 polymer ?
#
loop_
_entity_poly.entity_id
_entity_poly.type
_entity_poly.pdbx_seq_one_letter_code
_entity_poly.pdbx_strand_id
1 'polypeptide(L)'
;MPFVFETFDRVVVVTDRFTAVGVQRGAICTVIDRHSSCELELDYSDDETGATIVTFSAAPDELGHVNPDMAHAGESGELSSRPADIVTPVGTVVLSTRLGMEVVAGSTSARTMPSGAVLHHWDHPSATVDVVTGQVRNNLYINREPLTVTALWAAIWQIRARSRVPELELRAELTDIPTDAHRSPDCGEHLEALTIDTTTTILSMGGPDLELLSAQAETGRHLPLRWAQHLPRSWADNATQYSVTSCYPAQLTWRLPDLEPGEAIELCVAIAWRPQPAPQDPNNIDAWLAVDLPIGDALEQLLPSAGSAPHRA
;
A
#
# COMPACT_ATOMS: atom_id res chain seq x y z
N MET A 1 -10.67 -19.90 16.94
CA MET A 1 -11.11 -20.34 15.58
C MET A 1 -9.86 -20.91 14.92
N PRO A 2 -9.83 -22.18 14.46
CA PRO A 2 -8.57 -22.76 13.98
C PRO A 2 -8.11 -22.05 12.71
N PHE A 3 -6.82 -21.73 12.65
CA PHE A 3 -6.17 -21.18 11.47
C PHE A 3 -5.68 -22.35 10.61
N VAL A 4 -5.93 -22.28 9.31
CA VAL A 4 -5.47 -23.27 8.35
C VAL A 4 -4.42 -22.61 7.46
N PHE A 5 -3.25 -23.21 7.40
CA PHE A 5 -2.19 -22.81 6.47
C PHE A 5 -2.07 -23.87 5.38
N GLU A 6 -2.06 -23.43 4.13
CA GLU A 6 -1.61 -24.25 3.00
C GLU A 6 -0.21 -23.82 2.61
N THR A 7 0.71 -24.79 2.58
CA THR A 7 1.96 -24.67 1.84
C THR A 7 1.95 -25.68 0.70
N PHE A 8 2.86 -25.51 -0.27
CA PHE A 8 2.89 -26.16 -1.58
C PHE A 8 2.83 -27.71 -1.61
N ASP A 9 2.68 -28.41 -0.48
CA ASP A 9 2.29 -29.82 -0.50
C ASP A 9 1.48 -30.35 0.71
N ARG A 10 1.12 -29.57 1.76
CA ARG A 10 0.24 -30.06 2.87
C ARG A 10 -0.50 -28.96 3.66
N VAL A 11 -1.58 -29.39 4.33
CA VAL A 11 -2.44 -28.61 5.24
C VAL A 11 -1.93 -28.73 6.69
N VAL A 12 -1.67 -27.60 7.35
CA VAL A 12 -1.39 -27.54 8.79
C VAL A 12 -2.57 -26.89 9.52
N VAL A 13 -3.08 -27.57 10.54
CA VAL A 13 -4.18 -27.08 11.38
C VAL A 13 -3.64 -26.71 12.75
N VAL A 14 -3.74 -25.43 13.11
CA VAL A 14 -3.37 -24.93 14.45
C VAL A 14 -4.65 -24.66 15.24
N THR A 15 -4.74 -25.22 16.45
CA THR A 15 -5.88 -24.97 17.36
C THR A 15 -5.45 -24.08 18.53
N ASP A 16 -6.42 -23.51 19.26
CA ASP A 16 -6.23 -22.53 20.35
C ASP A 16 -5.40 -23.05 21.56
N ARG A 17 -4.79 -24.23 21.47
CA ARG A 17 -3.70 -24.70 22.34
C ARG A 17 -2.53 -25.09 21.43
N PHE A 18 -1.38 -24.44 21.63
CA PHE A 18 -0.17 -24.56 20.82
C PHE A 18 0.36 -25.99 20.78
N THR A 19 -0.18 -26.80 19.88
CA THR A 19 0.32 -28.13 19.59
C THR A 19 0.19 -28.33 18.09
N ALA A 20 1.32 -28.26 17.38
CA ALA A 20 1.39 -28.65 15.99
C ALA A 20 1.42 -30.19 15.92
N VAL A 21 0.56 -30.80 15.09
CA VAL A 21 0.56 -32.24 14.87
C VAL A 21 1.13 -32.52 13.48
N GLY A 22 2.36 -33.07 13.45
CA GLY A 22 2.96 -33.75 12.31
C GLY A 22 3.64 -32.86 11.26
N VAL A 23 4.97 -32.73 11.35
CA VAL A 23 5.82 -32.18 10.28
C VAL A 23 6.79 -33.26 9.82
N GLN A 24 6.91 -33.49 8.50
CA GLN A 24 7.92 -34.39 7.95
C GLN A 24 9.26 -33.66 7.77
N ARG A 25 10.35 -34.41 7.95
CA ARG A 25 11.74 -33.94 7.87
C ARG A 25 11.99 -33.17 6.57
N GLY A 26 12.42 -31.91 6.67
CA GLY A 26 12.77 -31.05 5.52
C GLY A 26 11.79 -29.90 5.22
N ALA A 27 10.69 -29.76 5.95
CA ALA A 27 9.80 -28.62 5.81
C ALA A 27 10.39 -27.36 6.46
N ILE A 28 10.38 -26.24 5.72
CA ILE A 28 10.69 -24.91 6.25
C ILE A 28 9.37 -24.29 6.70
N CYS A 29 9.24 -24.00 7.99
CA CYS A 29 8.11 -23.23 8.52
C CYS A 29 8.57 -21.80 8.80
N THR A 30 7.90 -20.83 8.19
CA THR A 30 8.06 -19.41 8.52
C THR A 30 6.90 -19.03 9.42
N VAL A 31 7.19 -18.70 10.69
CA VAL A 31 6.21 -18.14 11.62
C VAL A 31 6.34 -16.62 11.57
N ILE A 32 5.27 -15.92 11.22
CA ILE A 32 5.21 -14.47 11.29
C ILE A 32 4.28 -14.12 12.45
N ASP A 33 4.85 -13.76 13.60
CA ASP A 33 4.09 -13.12 14.67
C ASP A 33 4.25 -11.60 14.52
N ARG A 34 3.12 -10.87 14.61
CA ARG A 34 3.06 -9.41 14.45
C ARG A 34 3.03 -8.65 15.77
N HIS A 35 2.95 -9.30 16.94
CA HIS A 35 2.86 -8.56 18.20
C HIS A 35 3.47 -9.29 19.39
N SER A 36 4.80 -9.19 19.55
CA SER A 36 5.54 -9.03 20.82
C SER A 36 6.98 -9.53 20.67
N SER A 37 7.92 -8.85 21.32
CA SER A 37 9.30 -9.31 21.46
C SER A 37 9.35 -10.48 22.45
N CYS A 38 9.05 -11.69 21.99
CA CYS A 38 9.35 -12.90 22.73
C CYS A 38 10.64 -13.52 22.18
N GLU A 39 11.61 -13.78 23.04
CA GLU A 39 12.72 -14.68 22.69
C GLU A 39 12.15 -16.08 22.54
N LEU A 40 12.39 -16.67 21.36
CA LEU A 40 11.88 -17.99 21.00
C LEU A 40 13.01 -18.99 21.19
N GLU A 41 12.88 -19.89 22.17
CA GLU A 41 13.81 -21.00 22.35
C GLU A 41 13.23 -22.23 21.63
N LEU A 42 13.96 -22.74 20.63
CA LEU A 42 13.59 -23.93 19.87
C LEU A 42 14.30 -25.13 20.48
N ASP A 43 13.54 -26.01 21.13
CA ASP A 43 14.06 -27.27 21.65
C ASP A 43 13.70 -28.42 20.72
N TYR A 44 14.70 -29.21 20.32
CA TYR A 44 14.53 -30.33 19.40
C TYR A 44 14.61 -31.64 20.17
N SER A 45 13.52 -32.40 20.24
CA SER A 45 13.57 -33.78 20.72
C SER A 45 13.15 -34.74 19.60
N ASP A 46 14.05 -35.63 19.20
CA ASP A 46 13.74 -36.74 18.31
C ASP A 46 12.99 -37.82 19.10
N ASP A 47 11.75 -38.15 18.71
CA ASP A 47 11.11 -39.37 19.16
C ASP A 47 11.40 -40.54 18.20
N GLU A 48 11.25 -41.78 18.68
CA GLU A 48 11.52 -42.98 17.89
C GLU A 48 10.57 -43.17 16.67
N THR A 49 9.58 -42.28 16.50
CA THR A 49 8.66 -42.29 15.35
C THR A 49 9.09 -41.35 14.22
N GLY A 50 10.16 -40.56 14.44
CA GLY A 50 10.68 -39.62 13.44
C GLY A 50 9.85 -38.36 13.29
N ALA A 51 8.98 -38.06 14.26
CA ALA A 51 8.22 -36.81 14.32
C ALA A 51 9.00 -35.79 15.15
N THR A 52 9.31 -34.63 14.57
CA THR A 52 9.86 -33.50 15.33
C THR A 52 8.71 -32.77 16.02
N ILE A 53 8.70 -32.75 17.34
CA ILE A 53 7.74 -32.00 18.14
C ILE A 53 8.38 -30.64 18.47
N VAL A 54 7.75 -29.56 18.01
CA VAL A 54 8.13 -28.20 18.39
C VAL A 54 7.15 -27.72 19.45
N THR A 55 7.66 -27.36 20.63
CA THR A 55 6.85 -26.87 21.75
C THR A 55 7.17 -25.41 21.99
N PHE A 56 6.14 -24.57 22.15
CA PHE A 56 6.31 -23.15 22.47
C PHE A 56 5.90 -22.92 23.93
N SER A 57 6.70 -22.17 24.70
CA SER A 57 6.32 -21.71 26.03
C SER A 57 6.54 -20.20 26.15
N ALA A 58 5.56 -19.50 26.72
CA ALA A 58 5.65 -18.08 27.04
C ALA A 58 5.61 -17.91 28.55
N ALA A 59 6.50 -17.09 29.11
CA ALA A 59 6.48 -16.70 30.52
C ALA A 59 5.50 -15.53 30.74
N PRO A 60 4.68 -15.53 31.81
CA PRO A 60 3.81 -14.39 32.13
C PRO A 60 4.54 -13.36 33.03
N ASP A 61 4.11 -12.10 32.89
CA ASP A 61 4.41 -10.88 33.67
C ASP A 61 5.58 -10.01 33.12
N GLU A 62 5.47 -8.69 32.92
CA GLU A 62 4.92 -7.65 33.80
C GLU A 62 4.14 -6.54 33.05
N LEU A 63 2.89 -6.25 33.46
CA LEU A 63 2.11 -5.10 32.99
C LEU A 63 2.32 -3.90 33.91
N GLY A 64 3.11 -2.93 33.47
CA GLY A 64 3.19 -1.60 34.08
C GLY A 64 1.92 -0.79 33.84
N HIS A 65 1.40 -0.16 34.89
CA HIS A 65 0.23 0.74 34.86
C HIS A 65 0.40 1.89 33.86
N VAL A 66 -0.52 2.02 32.90
CA VAL A 66 -0.63 3.19 32.03
C VAL A 66 -1.73 4.12 32.55
N ASN A 67 -1.35 5.39 32.70
CA ASN A 67 -2.16 6.48 33.21
C ASN A 67 -3.23 6.93 32.17
N PRO A 68 -4.53 6.99 32.52
CA PRO A 68 -5.58 7.36 31.58
C PRO A 68 -5.80 8.88 31.60
N ASP A 69 -4.94 9.65 30.95
CA ASP A 69 -5.30 11.02 30.59
C ASP A 69 -4.53 11.49 29.36
N MET A 70 -5.28 12.10 28.42
CA MET A 70 -4.88 12.67 27.14
C MET A 70 -4.99 11.77 25.88
N ALA A 71 -6.24 11.57 25.44
CA ALA A 71 -6.56 11.38 24.02
C ALA A 71 -7.35 12.62 23.53
N HIS A 72 -6.68 13.55 22.86
CA HIS A 72 -7.38 14.51 21.99
C HIS A 72 -7.61 13.83 20.64
N ALA A 73 -8.78 13.24 20.47
CA ALA A 73 -9.27 12.84 19.16
C ALA A 73 -9.39 14.10 18.29
N GLY A 74 -8.69 14.13 17.14
CA GLY A 74 -8.85 15.22 16.18
C GLY A 74 -10.28 15.26 15.67
N GLU A 75 -10.92 16.42 15.73
CA GLU A 75 -12.28 16.62 15.22
C GLU A 75 -12.29 16.44 13.70
N SER A 76 -13.14 15.52 13.22
CA SER A 76 -13.46 15.43 11.79
C SER A 76 -14.27 16.65 11.37
N GLY A 77 -13.86 17.33 10.30
CA GLY A 77 -14.53 18.52 9.77
C GLY A 77 -14.87 18.38 8.28
N GLU A 78 -16.01 18.95 7.87
CA GLU A 78 -16.36 19.11 6.46
C GLU A 78 -15.49 20.20 5.83
N LEU A 79 -15.03 19.94 4.60
CA LEU A 79 -14.28 20.88 3.77
C LEU A 79 -15.10 21.22 2.54
N SER A 80 -14.89 22.43 2.01
CA SER A 80 -15.39 22.76 0.67
C SER A 80 -14.81 21.80 -0.37
N SER A 81 -15.59 21.49 -1.40
CA SER A 81 -15.15 20.74 -2.58
C SER A 81 -13.79 21.22 -3.06
N ARG A 82 -12.83 20.31 -3.21
CA ARG A 82 -11.49 20.62 -3.71
C ARG A 82 -10.85 19.41 -4.42
N PRO A 83 -9.90 19.63 -5.35
CA PRO A 83 -9.09 18.56 -5.90
C PRO A 83 -8.34 17.76 -4.81
N ALA A 84 -8.03 16.50 -5.09
CA ALA A 84 -7.24 15.63 -4.22
C ALA A 84 -5.73 15.81 -4.48
N ASP A 85 -5.29 17.05 -4.54
CA ASP A 85 -3.92 17.39 -4.93
C ASP A 85 -2.94 17.22 -3.76
N ILE A 86 -1.74 16.74 -4.05
CA ILE A 86 -0.64 16.63 -3.08
C ILE A 86 0.46 17.62 -3.48
N VAL A 87 0.66 18.65 -2.67
CA VAL A 87 1.71 19.66 -2.89
C VAL A 87 3.06 19.10 -2.43
N THR A 88 4.06 19.17 -3.31
CA THR A 88 5.41 18.67 -3.09
C THR A 88 6.44 19.79 -3.32
N PRO A 89 7.71 19.62 -2.92
CA PRO A 89 8.76 20.59 -3.24
C PRO A 89 9.08 20.70 -4.74
N VAL A 90 8.65 19.74 -5.56
CA VAL A 90 8.97 19.63 -6.99
C VAL A 90 7.75 19.91 -7.88
N GLY A 91 6.62 20.34 -7.30
CA GLY A 91 5.38 20.58 -8.01
C GLY A 91 4.17 20.01 -7.30
N THR A 92 3.03 19.94 -7.99
CA THR A 92 1.77 19.44 -7.43
C THR A 92 1.42 18.11 -8.09
N VAL A 93 1.19 17.06 -7.31
CA VAL A 93 0.64 15.80 -7.84
C VAL A 93 -0.87 15.92 -7.92
N VAL A 94 -1.40 15.96 -9.14
CA VAL A 94 -2.82 15.99 -9.46
C VAL A 94 -3.31 14.57 -9.69
N LEU A 95 -4.38 14.21 -8.98
CA LEU A 95 -5.02 12.91 -9.09
C LEU A 95 -6.28 13.04 -9.95
N SER A 96 -6.45 12.13 -10.92
CA SER A 96 -7.65 12.09 -11.75
C SER A 96 -8.13 10.66 -12.01
N THR A 97 -9.44 10.54 -12.22
CA THR A 97 -10.12 9.27 -12.50
C THR A 97 -10.96 9.46 -13.74
N ARG A 98 -10.79 8.59 -14.74
CA ARG A 98 -11.65 8.54 -15.92
C ARG A 98 -12.57 7.33 -15.84
N LEU A 99 -13.87 7.60 -15.97
CA LEU A 99 -14.94 6.61 -15.97
C LEU A 99 -15.58 6.61 -17.37
N GLY A 100 -15.08 5.75 -18.27
CA GLY A 100 -15.46 5.76 -19.68
C GLY A 100 -14.95 7.02 -20.39
N MET A 101 -15.86 7.84 -20.92
CA MET A 101 -15.51 9.07 -21.63
C MET A 101 -15.39 10.30 -20.71
N GLU A 102 -15.74 10.16 -19.43
CA GLU A 102 -15.78 11.27 -18.50
C GLU A 102 -14.57 11.26 -17.56
N VAL A 103 -13.91 12.41 -17.42
CA VAL A 103 -12.87 12.62 -16.40
C VAL A 103 -13.50 13.28 -15.20
N VAL A 104 -13.45 12.58 -14.08
CA VAL A 104 -13.89 13.05 -12.78
C VAL A 104 -12.73 13.85 -12.17
N ALA A 105 -12.89 15.18 -12.14
CA ALA A 105 -11.91 16.11 -11.59
C ALA A 105 -12.58 17.06 -10.58
N GLY A 106 -12.00 17.15 -9.36
CA GLY A 106 -12.48 18.02 -8.28
C GLY A 106 -13.67 17.45 -7.50
N SER A 107 -13.53 17.23 -6.20
CA SER A 107 -14.47 16.44 -5.40
C SER A 107 -15.84 17.08 -5.21
N THR A 108 -16.90 16.27 -5.11
CA THR A 108 -18.23 16.74 -4.70
C THR A 108 -18.21 17.19 -3.23
N SER A 109 -17.47 16.47 -2.39
CA SER A 109 -17.23 16.85 -1.00
C SER A 109 -15.83 16.41 -0.57
N ALA A 110 -15.34 17.00 0.52
CA ALA A 110 -14.13 16.56 1.18
C ALA A 110 -14.31 16.61 2.70
N ARG A 111 -13.67 15.70 3.43
CA ARG A 111 -13.68 15.70 4.89
C ARG A 111 -12.32 15.30 5.44
N THR A 112 -11.95 15.91 6.56
CA THR A 112 -10.78 15.48 7.32
C THR A 112 -11.13 14.26 8.18
N MET A 113 -10.25 13.26 8.17
CA MET A 113 -10.33 12.05 8.97
C MET A 113 -9.60 12.23 10.30
N PRO A 114 -9.88 11.39 11.34
CA PRO A 114 -9.18 11.48 12.63
C PRO A 114 -7.65 11.33 12.55
N SER A 115 -7.15 10.63 11.54
CA SER A 115 -5.72 10.49 11.21
C SER A 115 -5.08 11.79 10.71
N GLY A 116 -5.87 12.81 10.38
CA GLY A 116 -5.44 13.99 9.63
C GLY A 116 -5.46 13.79 8.10
N ALA A 117 -5.73 12.57 7.63
CA ALA A 117 -5.96 12.31 6.21
C ALA A 117 -7.21 13.05 5.69
N VAL A 118 -7.32 13.21 4.39
CA VAL A 118 -8.45 13.85 3.74
C VAL A 118 -9.13 12.85 2.82
N LEU A 119 -10.41 12.60 3.06
CA LEU A 119 -11.26 11.85 2.13
C LEU A 119 -11.91 12.84 1.17
N HIS A 120 -11.67 12.65 -0.11
CA HIS A 120 -12.31 13.34 -1.22
C HIS A 120 -13.33 12.40 -1.85
N HIS A 121 -14.57 12.85 -1.99
CA HIS A 121 -15.68 12.03 -2.49
C HIS A 121 -16.28 12.63 -3.75
N TRP A 122 -16.58 11.76 -4.72
CA TRP A 122 -17.33 12.08 -5.93
C TRP A 122 -18.51 11.13 -6.07
N ASP A 123 -19.68 11.71 -6.32
CA ASP A 123 -20.88 10.96 -6.64
C ASP A 123 -21.14 11.02 -8.15
N HIS A 124 -20.77 9.97 -8.87
CA HIS A 124 -20.99 9.83 -10.31
C HIS A 124 -22.14 8.84 -10.57
N PRO A 125 -22.98 9.02 -11.61
CA PRO A 125 -24.10 8.11 -11.87
C PRO A 125 -23.72 6.63 -12.01
N SER A 126 -22.51 6.34 -12.52
CA SER A 126 -22.02 4.96 -12.68
C SER A 126 -21.20 4.43 -11.51
N ALA A 127 -20.68 5.27 -10.61
CA ALA A 127 -19.77 4.84 -9.55
C ALA A 127 -19.66 5.86 -8.41
N THR A 128 -19.30 5.42 -7.22
CA THR A 128 -18.67 6.30 -6.23
C THR A 128 -17.16 6.26 -6.43
N VAL A 129 -16.53 7.42 -6.42
CA VAL A 129 -15.06 7.54 -6.39
C VAL A 129 -14.72 8.22 -5.07
N ASP A 130 -13.90 7.56 -4.28
CA ASP A 130 -13.31 8.09 -3.07
C ASP A 130 -11.80 8.13 -3.26
N VAL A 131 -11.15 9.21 -2.83
CA VAL A 131 -9.70 9.32 -2.78
C VAL A 131 -9.30 9.77 -1.39
N VAL A 132 -8.53 8.94 -0.70
CA VAL A 132 -7.98 9.27 0.63
C VAL A 132 -6.53 9.67 0.46
N THR A 133 -6.18 10.88 0.86
CA THR A 133 -4.80 11.40 0.82
C THR A 133 -4.29 11.70 2.23
N GLY A 134 -3.01 11.44 2.48
CA GLY A 134 -2.39 11.82 3.76
C GLY A 134 -0.95 11.38 3.87
N GLN A 135 -0.28 11.88 4.91
CA GLN A 135 1.08 11.45 5.25
C GLN A 135 1.06 10.08 5.89
N VAL A 136 2.03 9.25 5.51
CA VAL A 136 2.21 7.89 6.02
C VAL A 136 3.70 7.62 6.26
N ARG A 137 3.99 6.48 6.88
CA ARG A 137 5.32 5.93 7.07
C ARG A 137 5.42 4.61 6.33
N ASN A 138 6.60 4.33 5.77
CA ASN A 138 6.90 3.02 5.22
C ASN A 138 7.66 2.21 6.28
N ASN A 139 6.98 1.21 6.82
CA ASN A 139 7.49 0.36 7.90
C ASN A 139 8.22 -0.89 7.36
N LEU A 140 8.34 -1.08 6.04
CA LEU A 140 9.05 -2.26 5.52
C LEU A 140 10.56 -2.17 5.68
N TYR A 141 11.11 -0.96 5.71
CA TYR A 141 12.55 -0.72 5.73
C TYR A 141 13.09 -0.38 7.12
N ILE A 142 12.43 -0.88 8.19
CA ILE A 142 12.77 -0.62 9.61
C ILE A 142 14.25 -0.91 9.95
N ASN A 143 14.95 -1.74 9.17
CA ASN A 143 16.35 -2.10 9.38
C ASN A 143 17.36 -1.31 8.53
N ARG A 144 16.92 -0.33 7.72
CA ARG A 144 17.81 0.67 7.11
C ARG A 144 17.82 1.90 8.03
N GLU A 145 18.98 2.18 8.62
CA GLU A 145 19.22 3.44 9.34
C GLU A 145 18.73 4.64 8.50
N PRO A 146 18.22 5.70 9.16
CA PRO A 146 16.96 6.32 8.78
C PRO A 146 16.93 6.70 7.31
N LEU A 147 15.89 6.21 6.62
CA LEU A 147 15.56 6.69 5.27
C LEU A 147 15.63 8.21 5.30
N THR A 148 16.39 8.79 4.37
CA THR A 148 16.61 10.24 4.29
C THR A 148 15.38 11.01 3.77
N VAL A 149 14.21 10.35 3.75
CA VAL A 149 12.93 10.83 3.26
C VAL A 149 12.35 11.86 4.23
N THR A 150 12.14 13.07 3.72
CA THR A 150 11.53 14.17 4.49
C THR A 150 10.04 13.96 4.69
N ALA A 151 9.36 13.43 3.67
CA ALA A 151 7.95 13.11 3.75
C ALA A 151 7.60 11.98 2.78
N LEU A 152 6.63 11.18 3.20
CA LEU A 152 5.97 10.16 2.41
C LEU A 152 4.46 10.40 2.51
N TRP A 153 3.81 10.47 1.35
CA TRP A 153 2.37 10.60 1.21
C TRP A 153 1.82 9.38 0.50
N ALA A 154 0.60 9.02 0.84
CA ALA A 154 -0.19 8.05 0.09
C ALA A 154 -1.48 8.69 -0.41
N ALA A 155 -1.92 8.23 -1.58
CA ALA A 155 -3.21 8.47 -2.16
C ALA A 155 -3.85 7.11 -2.47
N ILE A 156 -5.04 6.86 -1.93
CA ILE A 156 -5.77 5.60 -2.15
C ILE A 156 -7.06 5.92 -2.88
N TRP A 157 -7.19 5.47 -4.12
CA TRP A 157 -8.47 5.40 -4.80
C TRP A 157 -9.28 4.24 -4.22
N GLN A 158 -10.54 4.50 -3.90
CA GLN A 158 -11.56 3.51 -3.59
C GLN A 158 -12.75 3.75 -4.52
N ILE A 159 -12.92 2.91 -5.53
CA ILE A 159 -13.96 3.09 -6.55
C ILE A 159 -14.94 1.95 -6.46
N ARG A 160 -16.24 2.25 -6.41
CA ARG A 160 -17.31 1.24 -6.39
C ARG A 160 -18.31 1.50 -7.50
N ALA A 161 -18.47 0.53 -8.38
CA ALA A 161 -19.38 0.60 -9.51
C ALA A 161 -20.85 0.42 -9.08
N ARG A 162 -21.69 1.40 -9.45
CA ARG A 162 -23.16 1.33 -9.36
C ARG A 162 -23.76 0.75 -10.63
N SER A 163 -23.12 1.01 -11.77
CA SER A 163 -23.39 0.42 -13.06
C SER A 163 -22.06 0.07 -13.74
N ARG A 164 -22.09 -0.53 -14.94
CA ARG A 164 -20.85 -0.87 -15.65
C ARG A 164 -20.02 0.38 -15.91
N VAL A 165 -18.74 0.33 -15.54
CA VAL A 165 -17.73 1.39 -15.79
C VAL A 165 -16.75 0.88 -16.84
N PRO A 166 -16.93 1.24 -18.12
CA PRO A 166 -15.96 0.89 -19.15
C PRO A 166 -14.71 1.76 -19.05
N GLU A 167 -13.58 1.27 -19.57
CA GLU A 167 -12.35 2.05 -19.77
C GLU A 167 -11.87 2.81 -18.51
N LEU A 168 -11.85 2.11 -17.38
CA LEU A 168 -11.39 2.70 -16.12
C LEU A 168 -9.91 3.10 -16.23
N GLU A 169 -9.62 4.37 -15.95
CA GLU A 169 -8.25 4.87 -15.97
C GLU A 169 -8.00 5.78 -14.77
N LEU A 170 -6.91 5.50 -14.05
CA LEU A 170 -6.44 6.30 -12.92
C LEU A 170 -5.14 6.98 -13.29
N ARG A 171 -4.96 8.23 -12.89
CA ARG A 171 -3.72 8.97 -13.17
C ARG A 171 -3.25 9.75 -11.96
N ALA A 172 -1.93 9.70 -11.75
CA ALA A 172 -1.20 10.60 -10.89
C ALA A 172 -0.19 11.38 -11.75
N GLU A 173 -0.33 12.70 -11.82
CA GLU A 173 0.50 13.56 -12.67
C GLU A 173 1.14 14.67 -11.84
N LEU A 174 2.46 14.82 -11.93
CA LEU A 174 3.16 15.95 -11.34
C LEU A 174 3.10 17.16 -12.30
N THR A 175 2.43 18.22 -11.87
CA THR A 175 2.35 19.51 -12.56
C THR A 175 3.31 20.53 -11.94
N ASP A 176 3.51 21.66 -12.62
CA ASP A 176 4.34 22.77 -12.13
C ASP A 176 5.81 22.38 -11.87
N ILE A 177 6.30 21.42 -12.66
CA ILE A 177 7.63 20.84 -12.50
C ILE A 177 8.71 21.91 -12.78
N PRO A 178 9.70 22.08 -11.88
CA PRO A 178 10.85 22.95 -12.11
C PRO A 178 11.57 22.69 -13.43
N THR A 179 12.10 23.74 -14.03
CA THR A 179 12.80 23.66 -15.32
C THR A 179 14.14 22.92 -15.24
N ASP A 180 14.74 22.83 -14.05
CA ASP A 180 15.97 22.07 -13.79
C ASP A 180 15.71 20.59 -13.44
N ALA A 181 14.44 20.18 -13.39
CA ALA A 181 14.06 18.83 -13.02
C ALA A 181 14.40 17.81 -14.13
N HIS A 182 15.21 16.82 -13.79
CA HIS A 182 15.48 15.64 -14.58
C HIS A 182 14.49 14.55 -14.16
N ARG A 183 14.00 13.75 -15.11
CA ARG A 183 13.01 12.71 -14.82
C ARG A 183 13.47 11.40 -15.42
N SER A 184 13.29 10.31 -14.70
CA SER A 184 13.59 8.96 -15.16
C SER A 184 12.50 8.00 -14.72
N PRO A 185 11.99 7.15 -15.65
CA PRO A 185 11.30 5.93 -15.25
C PRO A 185 12.22 5.15 -14.30
N ASP A 186 11.64 4.65 -13.22
CA ASP A 186 12.38 3.97 -12.16
C ASP A 186 11.57 2.73 -11.75
N CYS A 187 11.32 1.85 -12.72
CA CYS A 187 10.52 0.65 -12.50
C CYS A 187 11.33 -0.40 -11.75
N GLY A 188 10.66 -1.20 -10.91
CA GLY A 188 11.24 -2.37 -10.26
C GLY A 188 10.31 -3.57 -10.29
N GLU A 189 10.71 -4.66 -9.64
CA GLU A 189 9.81 -5.82 -9.49
C GLU A 189 8.54 -5.37 -8.76
N HIS A 190 7.39 -5.52 -9.42
CA HIS A 190 6.07 -5.19 -8.87
C HIS A 190 5.73 -3.70 -8.71
N LEU A 191 6.60 -2.80 -9.18
CA LEU A 191 6.48 -1.34 -8.96
C LEU A 191 6.67 -0.57 -10.26
N GLU A 192 5.64 0.18 -10.67
CA GLU A 192 5.81 1.26 -11.64
C GLU A 192 6.05 2.56 -10.88
N ALA A 193 7.23 3.16 -11.09
CA ALA A 193 7.58 4.42 -10.46
C ALA A 193 8.31 5.37 -11.43
N LEU A 194 8.29 6.63 -11.05
CA LEU A 194 9.00 7.72 -11.71
C LEU A 194 9.77 8.49 -10.64
N THR A 195 11.04 8.75 -10.91
CA THR A 195 11.88 9.60 -10.07
C THR A 195 12.14 10.93 -10.79
N ILE A 196 12.03 12.02 -10.04
CA ILE A 196 12.25 13.40 -10.47
C ILE A 196 13.34 14.02 -9.58
N ASP A 197 14.44 14.39 -10.21
CA ASP A 197 15.61 14.98 -9.56
C ASP A 197 15.74 16.45 -9.93
N THR A 198 15.83 17.31 -8.92
CA THR A 198 16.16 18.73 -9.10
C THR A 198 17.53 19.02 -8.48
N THR A 199 17.98 20.26 -8.53
CA THR A 199 19.22 20.64 -7.83
C THR A 199 19.14 20.41 -6.30
N THR A 200 17.94 20.37 -5.72
CA THR A 200 17.74 20.41 -4.25
C THR A 200 16.88 19.29 -3.68
N THR A 201 16.17 18.53 -4.52
CA THR A 201 15.19 17.53 -4.09
C THR A 201 15.16 16.37 -5.07
N ILE A 202 15.13 15.16 -4.52
CA ILE A 202 14.72 13.94 -5.24
C ILE A 202 13.31 13.58 -4.78
N LEU A 203 12.41 13.43 -5.74
CA LEU A 203 11.03 13.00 -5.53
C LEU A 203 10.79 11.72 -6.32
N SER A 204 10.25 10.69 -5.67
CA SER A 204 9.76 9.50 -6.35
C SER A 204 8.24 9.42 -6.17
N MET A 205 7.55 8.99 -7.21
CA MET A 205 6.13 8.64 -7.17
C MET A 205 5.97 7.24 -7.76
N GLY A 206 5.18 6.40 -7.12
CA GLY A 206 5.06 5.00 -7.52
C GLY A 206 3.76 4.35 -7.09
N GLY A 207 3.42 3.25 -7.76
CA GLY A 207 2.28 2.41 -7.43
C GLY A 207 2.39 1.03 -8.10
N PRO A 208 1.40 0.16 -7.90
CA PRO A 208 1.50 -1.23 -8.35
C PRO A 208 1.62 -1.30 -9.88
N ASP A 209 2.54 -2.12 -10.37
CA ASP A 209 2.60 -2.47 -11.79
C ASP A 209 1.52 -3.51 -12.16
N LEU A 210 1.51 -3.97 -13.42
CA LEU A 210 0.53 -4.96 -13.86
C LEU A 210 0.72 -6.34 -13.19
N GLU A 211 1.95 -6.74 -12.88
CA GLU A 211 2.24 -8.03 -12.25
C GLU A 211 1.67 -8.05 -10.82
N LEU A 212 1.92 -6.98 -10.05
CA LEU A 212 1.37 -6.83 -8.71
C LEU A 212 -0.15 -6.74 -8.74
N LEU A 213 -0.73 -6.00 -9.67
CA LEU A 213 -2.19 -5.94 -9.83
C LEU A 213 -2.77 -7.31 -10.18
N SER A 214 -2.09 -8.11 -11.01
CA SER A 214 -2.50 -9.48 -11.33
C SER A 214 -2.50 -10.35 -10.06
N ALA A 215 -1.41 -10.34 -9.29
CA ALA A 215 -1.31 -11.06 -8.02
C ALA A 215 -2.36 -10.60 -6.98
N GLN A 216 -2.61 -9.30 -6.88
CA GLN A 216 -3.64 -8.76 -5.98
C GLN A 216 -5.05 -9.20 -6.41
N ALA A 217 -5.33 -9.22 -7.71
CA ALA A 217 -6.62 -9.68 -8.23
C ALA A 217 -6.89 -11.16 -7.90
N GLU A 218 -5.87 -12.02 -7.87
CA GLU A 218 -6.03 -13.44 -7.49
C GLU A 218 -6.57 -13.63 -6.07
N THR A 219 -6.31 -12.67 -5.17
CA THR A 219 -6.84 -12.70 -3.80
C THR A 219 -8.24 -12.12 -3.68
N GLY A 220 -8.68 -11.33 -4.67
CA GLY A 220 -9.96 -10.61 -4.65
C GLY A 220 -10.10 -9.55 -3.55
N ARG A 221 -9.02 -9.22 -2.82
CA ARG A 221 -9.09 -8.32 -1.65
C ARG A 221 -9.26 -6.85 -2.04
N HIS A 222 -8.45 -6.37 -2.98
CA HIS A 222 -8.43 -4.97 -3.41
C HIS A 222 -8.92 -4.77 -4.84
N LEU A 223 -9.04 -5.85 -5.62
CA LEU A 223 -9.42 -5.83 -7.03
C LEU A 223 -10.43 -6.95 -7.30
N PRO A 224 -11.29 -6.83 -8.34
CA PRO A 224 -12.20 -7.89 -8.71
C PRO A 224 -11.46 -9.18 -9.07
N LEU A 225 -11.89 -10.32 -8.51
CA LEU A 225 -11.24 -11.62 -8.74
C LEU A 225 -11.11 -11.98 -10.23
N ARG A 226 -12.12 -11.60 -11.03
CA ARG A 226 -12.12 -11.85 -12.48
C ARG A 226 -11.01 -11.10 -13.22
N TRP A 227 -10.40 -10.07 -12.65
CA TRP A 227 -9.30 -9.35 -13.30
C TRP A 227 -8.03 -10.18 -13.39
N ALA A 228 -7.86 -11.21 -12.55
CA ALA A 228 -6.70 -12.10 -12.60
C ALA A 228 -6.53 -12.81 -13.96
N GLN A 229 -7.61 -13.02 -14.71
CA GLN A 229 -7.57 -13.61 -16.06
C GLN A 229 -7.29 -12.58 -17.17
N HIS A 230 -7.32 -11.29 -16.83
CA HIS A 230 -7.24 -10.16 -17.77
C HIS A 230 -5.92 -9.39 -17.66
N LEU A 231 -5.32 -9.38 -16.47
CA LEU A 231 -4.07 -8.69 -16.19
C LEU A 231 -2.88 -9.61 -16.46
N PRO A 232 -1.84 -9.12 -17.14
CA PRO A 232 -0.69 -9.94 -17.47
C PRO A 232 0.06 -10.32 -16.19
N ARG A 233 0.55 -11.57 -16.16
CA ARG A 233 1.34 -12.11 -15.04
C ARG A 233 2.85 -11.87 -15.20
N SER A 234 3.28 -11.32 -16.33
CA SER A 234 4.68 -10.95 -16.57
C SER A 234 4.75 -9.92 -17.68
N TRP A 235 5.85 -9.14 -17.71
CA TRP A 235 6.12 -8.19 -18.79
C TRP A 235 6.24 -8.83 -20.19
N ALA A 236 6.45 -10.14 -20.29
CA ALA A 236 6.50 -10.86 -21.56
C ALA A 236 5.11 -11.11 -22.19
N ASP A 237 4.04 -10.82 -21.45
CA ASP A 237 2.66 -10.95 -21.92
C ASP A 237 2.20 -9.66 -22.60
N ASN A 238 2.61 -9.53 -23.87
CA ASN A 238 2.51 -8.29 -24.65
C ASN A 238 1.08 -7.98 -25.16
N ALA A 239 0.06 -8.68 -24.70
CA ALA A 239 -1.22 -8.81 -25.41
C ALA A 239 -2.43 -8.19 -24.68
N THR A 240 -2.23 -7.25 -23.76
CA THR A 240 -3.36 -6.69 -22.99
C THR A 240 -3.67 -5.25 -23.40
N GLN A 241 -4.97 -4.94 -23.47
CA GLN A 241 -5.49 -3.58 -23.63
C GLN A 241 -5.34 -2.72 -22.35
N TYR A 242 -4.83 -3.34 -21.29
CA TYR A 242 -4.60 -2.76 -19.98
C TYR A 242 -3.12 -2.45 -19.83
N SER A 243 -2.80 -1.36 -19.14
CA SER A 243 -1.42 -0.90 -19.07
C SER A 243 -1.19 -0.10 -17.81
N VAL A 244 -0.03 -0.29 -17.20
CA VAL A 244 0.54 0.67 -16.26
C VAL A 244 1.72 1.32 -16.97
N THR A 245 1.69 2.64 -17.12
CA THR A 245 2.71 3.37 -17.87
C THR A 245 3.13 4.64 -17.16
N SER A 246 4.42 4.84 -17.02
CA SER A 246 5.02 6.15 -16.83
C SER A 246 5.17 6.88 -18.17
N CYS A 247 4.77 8.15 -18.23
CA CYS A 247 4.88 8.96 -19.44
C CYS A 247 5.34 10.41 -19.14
N TYR A 248 5.80 11.08 -20.18
CA TYR A 248 6.27 12.46 -20.12
C TYR A 248 5.09 13.45 -19.96
N PRO A 249 5.20 14.52 -19.14
CA PRO A 249 6.40 15.01 -18.46
C PRO A 249 6.72 14.38 -17.09
N ALA A 250 5.72 13.87 -16.36
CA ALA A 250 5.86 13.13 -15.11
C ALA A 250 4.49 12.57 -14.67
N GLN A 251 3.99 11.55 -15.38
CA GLN A 251 2.66 10.99 -15.15
C GLN A 251 2.73 9.47 -15.04
N LEU A 252 2.01 8.91 -14.07
CA LEU A 252 1.70 7.49 -13.96
C LEU A 252 0.24 7.27 -14.35
N THR A 253 -0.02 6.32 -15.24
CA THR A 253 -1.36 5.98 -15.72
C THR A 253 -1.62 4.49 -15.58
N TRP A 254 -2.72 4.14 -14.92
CA TRP A 254 -3.27 2.80 -14.84
C TRP A 254 -4.52 2.70 -15.71
N ARG A 255 -4.41 2.02 -16.85
CA ARG A 255 -5.56 1.61 -17.68
C ARG A 255 -5.98 0.22 -17.26
N LEU A 256 -7.14 0.13 -16.61
CA LEU A 256 -7.59 -1.06 -15.92
C LEU A 256 -8.78 -1.70 -16.63
N PRO A 257 -9.10 -2.97 -16.34
CA PRO A 257 -10.33 -3.58 -16.81
C PRO A 257 -11.57 -2.81 -16.36
N ASP A 258 -12.67 -3.02 -17.10
CA ASP A 258 -13.96 -2.47 -16.74
C ASP A 258 -14.35 -2.90 -15.31
N LEU A 259 -15.23 -2.14 -14.66
CA LEU A 259 -15.94 -2.59 -13.46
C LEU A 259 -17.38 -2.96 -13.80
N GLU A 260 -17.84 -4.10 -13.29
CA GLU A 260 -19.24 -4.52 -13.34
C GLU A 260 -20.01 -3.96 -12.13
N PRO A 261 -21.35 -3.87 -12.21
CA PRO A 261 -22.15 -3.39 -11.09
C PRO A 261 -21.86 -4.15 -9.79
N GLY A 262 -21.58 -3.41 -8.71
CA GLY A 262 -21.24 -3.96 -7.40
C GLY A 262 -19.76 -4.28 -7.20
N GLU A 263 -18.95 -4.26 -8.25
CA GLU A 263 -17.50 -4.42 -8.11
C GLU A 263 -16.85 -3.15 -7.56
N ALA A 264 -15.69 -3.33 -6.93
CA ALA A 264 -14.90 -2.25 -6.38
C ALA A 264 -13.41 -2.49 -6.59
N ILE A 265 -12.65 -1.40 -6.61
CA ILE A 265 -11.20 -1.42 -6.57
C ILE A 265 -10.65 -0.53 -5.47
N GLU A 266 -9.48 -0.90 -4.98
CA GLU A 266 -8.62 -0.06 -4.17
C GLU A 266 -7.22 -0.02 -4.82
N LEU A 267 -6.69 1.16 -5.08
CA LEU A 267 -5.36 1.34 -5.66
C LEU A 267 -4.61 2.43 -4.90
N CYS A 268 -3.40 2.10 -4.45
CA CYS A 268 -2.53 3.01 -3.71
C CYS A 268 -1.43 3.56 -4.61
N VAL A 269 -1.19 4.87 -4.52
CA VAL A 269 0.00 5.54 -5.03
C VAL A 269 0.70 6.22 -3.88
N ALA A 270 2.02 6.09 -3.85
CA ALA A 270 2.88 6.71 -2.87
C ALA A 270 3.75 7.79 -3.53
N ILE A 271 4.00 8.86 -2.79
CA ILE A 271 4.84 9.98 -3.21
C ILE A 271 5.80 10.29 -2.06
N ALA A 272 7.09 10.17 -2.31
CA ALA A 272 8.14 10.40 -1.33
C ALA A 272 9.16 11.39 -1.85
N TRP A 273 9.73 12.20 -0.97
CA TRP A 273 10.83 13.08 -1.36
C TRP A 273 11.86 13.27 -0.26
N ARG A 274 13.08 13.61 -0.70
CA ARG A 274 14.21 13.92 0.17
C ARG A 274 15.07 15.06 -0.39
N PRO A 275 15.88 15.73 0.44
CA PRO A 275 16.81 16.75 -0.03
C PRO A 275 17.93 16.15 -0.91
N GLN A 276 18.52 17.00 -1.75
CA GLN A 276 19.70 16.73 -2.55
C GLN A 276 20.78 17.80 -2.29
N PRO A 277 22.08 17.43 -2.26
CA PRO A 277 22.63 16.06 -2.31
C PRO A 277 22.25 15.25 -1.07
N ALA A 278 22.16 13.92 -1.22
CA ALA A 278 22.04 13.04 -0.06
C ALA A 278 23.31 13.20 0.81
N PRO A 279 23.20 13.28 2.15
CA PRO A 279 24.35 13.54 3.01
C PRO A 279 25.49 12.52 2.91
N GLN A 280 25.23 11.29 2.43
CA GLN A 280 26.15 10.16 2.60
C GLN A 280 26.29 9.21 1.39
N ASP A 281 25.40 9.26 0.38
CA ASP A 281 25.50 8.36 -0.78
C ASP A 281 24.82 8.95 -2.03
N PRO A 282 25.56 9.22 -3.13
CA PRO A 282 24.97 9.70 -4.38
C PRO A 282 24.07 8.65 -5.08
N ASN A 283 24.18 7.36 -4.74
CA ASN A 283 23.34 6.28 -5.25
C ASN A 283 22.17 5.94 -4.31
N ASN A 284 21.88 6.80 -3.34
CA ASN A 284 20.79 6.59 -2.39
C ASN A 284 19.42 6.56 -3.11
N ILE A 285 18.74 5.41 -3.04
CA ILE A 285 17.42 5.17 -3.64
C ILE A 285 16.28 5.24 -2.59
N ASP A 286 16.47 5.95 -1.47
CA ASP A 286 15.50 5.95 -0.35
C ASP A 286 14.12 6.47 -0.75
N ALA A 287 14.05 7.49 -1.62
CA ALA A 287 12.77 8.00 -2.11
C ALA A 287 12.03 6.94 -2.93
N TRP A 288 12.76 6.17 -3.74
CA TRP A 288 12.21 5.06 -4.52
C TRP A 288 11.74 3.91 -3.61
N LEU A 289 12.56 3.51 -2.64
CA LEU A 289 12.16 2.48 -1.67
C LEU A 289 10.92 2.91 -0.89
N ALA A 290 10.84 4.18 -0.49
CA ALA A 290 9.70 4.66 0.28
C ALA A 290 8.36 4.55 -0.47
N VAL A 291 8.36 4.61 -1.80
CA VAL A 291 7.13 4.46 -2.59
C VAL A 291 6.72 3.01 -2.89
N ASP A 292 7.55 2.03 -2.55
CA ASP A 292 7.14 0.62 -2.42
C ASP A 292 6.34 0.43 -1.13
N LEU A 293 5.11 0.94 -1.14
CA LEU A 293 4.23 1.01 0.02
C LEU A 293 3.04 0.04 -0.15
N PRO A 294 2.94 -1.01 0.70
CA PRO A 294 1.78 -1.88 0.72
C PRO A 294 0.49 -1.10 1.03
N ILE A 295 -0.56 -1.34 0.23
CA ILE A 295 -1.85 -0.67 0.42
C ILE A 295 -2.45 -0.92 1.81
N GLY A 296 -2.24 -2.12 2.39
CA GLY A 296 -2.70 -2.44 3.74
C GLY A 296 -2.10 -1.50 4.80
N ASP A 297 -0.79 -1.27 4.74
CA ASP A 297 -0.07 -0.39 5.67
C ASP A 297 -0.51 1.08 5.50
N ALA A 298 -0.80 1.50 4.27
CA ALA A 298 -1.34 2.83 3.99
C ALA A 298 -2.77 2.99 4.54
N LEU A 299 -3.64 2.00 4.32
CA LEU A 299 -5.02 1.99 4.81
C LEU A 299 -5.07 2.06 6.35
N GLU A 300 -4.26 1.27 7.03
CA GLU A 300 -4.20 1.26 8.50
C GLU A 300 -3.82 2.63 9.08
N GLN A 301 -2.93 3.36 8.41
CA GLN A 301 -2.48 4.69 8.84
C GLN A 301 -3.48 5.80 8.48
N LEU A 302 -4.07 5.75 7.29
CA LEU A 302 -4.98 6.79 6.80
C LEU A 302 -6.40 6.63 7.33
N LEU A 303 -6.87 5.40 7.53
CA LEU A 303 -8.22 5.04 7.97
C LEU A 303 -8.18 4.16 9.23
N PRO A 304 -7.57 4.64 10.34
CA PRO A 304 -7.46 3.83 11.55
C PRO A 304 -8.85 3.44 12.04
N SER A 305 -9.04 2.15 12.29
CA SER A 305 -10.24 1.64 12.96
C SER A 305 -10.50 2.44 14.24
N ALA A 306 -11.76 2.77 14.51
CA ALA A 306 -12.15 3.45 15.74
C ALA A 306 -11.71 2.61 16.95
N GLY A 307 -10.58 2.95 17.55
CA GLY A 307 -9.95 2.20 18.66
C GLY A 307 -8.45 1.97 18.51
N SER A 308 -7.89 2.09 17.31
CA SER A 308 -6.43 2.06 17.11
C SER A 308 -5.85 3.44 17.43
N ALA A 309 -5.35 3.62 18.65
CA ALA A 309 -4.62 4.83 19.00
C ALA A 309 -3.40 4.96 18.07
N PRO A 310 -3.11 6.15 17.50
CA PRO A 310 -1.92 6.32 16.67
C PRO A 310 -0.68 6.05 17.52
N HIS A 311 0.16 5.09 17.09
CA HIS A 311 1.49 4.90 17.63
C HIS A 311 2.31 6.16 17.34
N ARG A 312 2.40 7.06 18.32
CA ARG A 312 3.35 8.17 18.27
C ARG A 312 4.75 7.60 18.45
N ALA A 313 5.65 8.00 17.55
CA ALA A 313 7.10 7.85 17.74
C ALA A 313 7.59 8.86 18.78
#